data_AF-A0A0P0VLZ4-F1
#
_entry.id   AF-A0A0P0VLZ4-F1
#
_cell.length_a   1.000
_cell.length_b   1.000
_cell.length_c   1.000
_cell.angle_alpha   90.00
_cell.angle_beta   90.00
_cell.angle_gamma   90.00
#
_symmetry.space_group_name_H-M   'P 1'
#
loop_
_entity.id
_entity.type
_entity.pdbx_description
1 polymer ?
#
loop_
_entity_poly.entity_id
_entity_poly.type
_entity_poly.pdbx_seq_one_letter_code
_entity_poly.pdbx_strand_id
1 'polypeptide(L)'
;VNYQHIEVIVNYKPTFVIISSATLNYQYCLAILLLTFSSYSCLSAPGTIFSTKFGPIIDTQEGLEFWRGCYKGVRLSQFGPGLNIDIPAAPFYKPLPVVEFVAELLNRTDVNQLFSTEEYDKVEKALQGVFVETTHRTDKTIRYKIKGLSVVPLEDLMFAEGAKENFTTTVVDYFQKRYKYKLKYIYWPCLQCGSSRDIFLPMEVCKILPGQRYCRKLTTRQAAKLLKATCERPHIRKIAIMKVRNNCNVERCVEEFGIRVNGLPAIVCGRILPTPELKYHVSGNEKTCVPTGGRWNMINKKLVNGGKVERWACLNFSKVPASTVKIFCGK
;
A
#
# COMPACT_ATOMS: atom_id res chain seq x y z
N VAL A 1 -12.40 8.64 39.99
CA VAL A 1 -12.68 9.67 38.96
C VAL A 1 -14.15 9.53 38.60
N ASN A 2 -14.99 10.50 38.98
CA ASN A 2 -16.42 10.49 38.65
C ASN A 2 -16.56 10.52 37.13
N TYR A 3 -17.03 9.42 36.53
CA TYR A 3 -17.42 9.40 35.13
C TYR A 3 -18.79 10.09 35.03
N GLN A 4 -18.81 11.36 34.65
CA GLN A 4 -20.04 11.99 34.19
C GLN A 4 -20.48 11.30 32.89
N HIS A 5 -21.73 10.87 32.86
CA HIS A 5 -22.41 10.35 31.67
C HIS A 5 -22.32 11.39 30.54
N ILE A 6 -21.71 11.03 29.41
CA ILE A 6 -21.77 11.80 28.17
C ILE A 6 -22.64 10.98 27.21
N GLU A 7 -23.88 11.41 26.99
CA GLU A 7 -24.69 10.95 25.87
C GLU A 7 -24.28 11.72 24.62
N VAL A 8 -23.83 11.00 23.60
CA VAL A 8 -23.50 11.57 22.30
C VAL A 8 -24.54 11.14 21.29
N ILE A 9 -25.38 12.08 20.84
CA ILE A 9 -26.35 11.88 19.75
C ILE A 9 -25.72 12.43 18.46
N VAL A 10 -25.26 11.54 17.57
CA VAL A 10 -24.77 11.95 16.24
C VAL A 10 -25.90 11.79 15.23
N ASN A 11 -26.40 12.91 14.70
CA ASN A 11 -27.42 12.94 13.65
C ASN A 11 -26.76 13.24 12.29
N TYR A 12 -26.58 12.23 11.42
CA TYR A 12 -26.48 12.43 9.97
C TYR A 12 -26.87 11.14 9.22
N LYS A 13 -28.15 11.07 8.81
CA LYS A 13 -28.83 9.97 8.08
C LYS A 13 -28.93 8.64 8.87
N PRO A 14 -30.04 7.90 8.73
CA PRO A 14 -30.62 7.15 9.84
C PRO A 14 -29.84 5.86 10.08
N THR A 15 -28.86 5.91 10.96
CA THR A 15 -28.42 4.75 11.73
C THR A 15 -28.14 5.24 13.14
N PHE A 16 -29.17 5.15 13.98
CA PHE A 16 -29.05 5.41 15.41
C PHE A 16 -28.10 4.35 16.00
N VAL A 17 -26.98 4.79 16.57
CA VAL A 17 -26.16 3.93 17.43
C VAL A 17 -26.33 4.47 18.85
N ILE A 18 -27.23 3.85 19.62
CA ILE A 18 -27.33 4.08 21.07
C ILE A 18 -26.17 3.31 21.70
N ILE A 19 -25.27 4.02 22.37
CA ILE A 19 -24.12 3.41 23.00
C ILE A 19 -24.29 3.50 24.52
N SER A 20 -24.78 2.41 25.13
CA SER A 20 -24.89 2.30 26.59
C SER A 20 -23.56 1.89 27.23
N SER A 21 -23.43 2.20 28.52
CA SER A 21 -22.22 2.18 29.32
C SER A 21 -21.48 0.84 29.34
N ALA A 22 -20.40 0.76 28.55
CA ALA A 22 -19.29 -0.16 28.77
C ALA A 22 -18.00 0.55 28.35
N THR A 23 -16.90 0.42 29.09
CA THR A 23 -15.65 1.13 28.84
C THR A 23 -15.07 0.90 27.42
N LEU A 24 -15.37 -0.25 26.82
CA LEU A 24 -15.01 -0.56 25.43
C LEU A 24 -15.69 0.43 24.47
N ASN A 25 -16.98 0.69 24.69
CA ASN A 25 -17.80 1.54 23.85
C ASN A 25 -17.26 2.97 23.76
N TYR A 26 -16.69 3.51 24.83
CA TYR A 26 -16.15 4.88 24.83
C TYR A 26 -14.98 5.04 23.85
N GLN A 27 -14.07 4.05 23.76
CA GLN A 27 -13.00 4.08 22.77
C GLN A 27 -13.54 4.00 21.34
N TYR A 28 -14.56 3.17 21.11
CA TYR A 28 -15.21 3.07 19.80
C TYR A 28 -15.92 4.38 19.41
N CYS A 29 -16.62 5.04 20.33
CA CYS A 29 -17.21 6.36 20.10
C CYS A 29 -16.16 7.35 19.62
N LEU A 30 -15.06 7.49 20.39
CA LEU A 30 -13.97 8.40 20.05
C LEU A 30 -13.31 8.05 18.71
N ALA A 31 -13.16 6.75 18.40
CA ALA A 31 -12.64 6.30 17.12
C ALA A 31 -13.57 6.68 15.96
N ILE A 32 -14.89 6.56 16.13
CA ILE A 32 -15.89 6.99 15.14
C ILE A 32 -15.79 8.50 14.93
N LEU A 33 -15.77 9.30 16.00
CA LEU A 33 -15.65 10.76 15.93
C LEU A 33 -14.43 11.19 15.09
N LEU A 34 -13.28 10.58 15.31
CA LEU A 34 -12.05 10.90 14.58
C LEU A 34 -12.08 10.52 13.09
N LEU A 35 -12.97 9.60 12.68
CA LEU A 35 -13.11 9.16 11.29
C LEU A 35 -14.14 9.96 10.50
N THR A 36 -15.16 10.52 11.16
CA THR A 36 -16.34 11.10 10.52
C THR A 36 -16.07 12.29 9.58
N PHE A 37 -14.99 13.06 9.77
CA PHE A 37 -14.75 14.32 9.03
C PHE A 37 -13.76 14.26 7.87
N SER A 38 -13.50 13.07 7.31
CA SER A 38 -12.51 12.91 6.23
C SER A 38 -13.14 12.68 4.86
N SER A 39 -13.78 13.71 4.32
CA SER A 39 -14.63 13.65 3.11
C SER A 39 -13.90 13.64 1.75
N TYR A 40 -12.57 13.77 1.70
CA TYR A 40 -11.80 13.81 0.43
C TYR A 40 -10.61 12.85 0.41
N SER A 41 -10.71 11.77 1.18
CA SER A 41 -9.56 11.01 1.59
C SER A 41 -9.76 9.52 1.35
N CYS A 42 -8.74 8.82 0.85
CA CYS A 42 -8.86 7.38 0.66
C CYS A 42 -8.69 6.69 2.03
N LEU A 43 -9.81 6.24 2.58
CA LEU A 43 -9.85 5.31 3.71
C LEU A 43 -9.38 3.95 3.20
N SER A 44 -8.25 3.48 3.70
CA SER A 44 -7.71 2.19 3.28
C SER A 44 -7.41 1.22 4.42
N ALA A 45 -7.48 1.67 5.66
CA ALA A 45 -7.44 0.84 6.86
C ALA A 45 -8.16 1.55 8.02
N PRO A 46 -8.67 0.82 9.03
CA PRO A 46 -9.27 1.44 10.22
C PRO A 46 -8.33 2.47 10.84
N GLY A 47 -8.81 3.69 11.05
CA GLY A 47 -8.01 4.79 11.63
C GLY A 47 -7.00 5.43 10.68
N THR A 48 -6.84 4.98 9.44
CA THR A 48 -5.83 5.52 8.51
C THR A 48 -6.43 6.12 7.26
N ILE A 49 -6.01 7.35 6.99
CA ILE A 49 -6.43 8.11 5.83
C ILE A 49 -5.21 8.45 4.98
N PHE A 50 -5.28 8.22 3.66
CA PHE A 50 -4.21 8.58 2.73
C PHE A 50 -4.60 9.78 1.88
N SER A 51 -3.66 10.71 1.68
CA SER A 51 -3.86 11.90 0.87
C SER A 51 -2.54 12.51 0.42
N THR A 52 -2.53 13.08 -0.77
CA THR A 52 -1.44 13.91 -1.30
C THR A 52 -1.22 15.19 -0.48
N LYS A 53 -2.15 15.55 0.41
CA LYS A 53 -2.00 16.68 1.36
C LYS A 53 -1.04 16.39 2.52
N PHE A 54 -0.73 15.12 2.78
CA PHE A 54 0.13 14.72 3.92
C PHE A 54 1.62 14.64 3.56
N GLY A 55 1.97 14.84 2.30
CA GLY A 55 3.36 14.84 1.86
C GLY A 55 3.48 14.74 0.34
N PRO A 56 4.70 14.88 -0.18
CA PRO A 56 4.94 14.75 -1.63
C PRO A 56 4.58 13.34 -2.11
N ILE A 57 4.10 13.27 -3.35
CA ILE A 57 3.92 12.01 -4.06
C ILE A 57 5.32 11.44 -4.35
N ILE A 58 5.53 10.18 -4.00
CA ILE A 58 6.78 9.47 -4.33
C ILE A 58 6.49 8.58 -5.53
N ASP A 59 6.97 8.98 -6.70
CA ASP A 59 6.86 8.16 -7.91
C ASP A 59 7.80 6.96 -7.83
N THR A 60 7.23 5.75 -7.96
CA THR A 60 8.02 4.52 -7.95
C THR A 60 8.34 3.95 -9.32
N GLN A 61 7.82 4.56 -10.38
CA GLN A 61 7.72 3.99 -11.72
C GLN A 61 6.84 2.73 -11.69
N GLU A 62 6.71 2.03 -12.83
CA GLU A 62 5.87 0.82 -12.95
C GLU A 62 4.38 1.08 -12.63
N GLY A 63 3.88 2.28 -12.95
CA GLY A 63 2.47 2.62 -12.81
C GLY A 63 1.99 2.92 -11.38
N LEU A 64 2.89 2.92 -10.39
CA LEU A 64 2.55 3.17 -8.98
C LEU A 64 3.20 4.44 -8.44
N GLU A 65 2.49 5.06 -7.50
CA GLU A 65 2.96 6.19 -6.70
C GLU A 65 2.63 5.94 -5.22
N PHE A 66 3.43 6.48 -4.31
CA PHE A 66 3.19 6.31 -2.87
C PHE A 66 2.66 7.58 -2.25
N TRP A 67 1.62 7.41 -1.45
CA TRP A 67 0.99 8.48 -0.69
C TRP A 67 1.31 8.31 0.79
N ARG A 68 1.55 9.43 1.47
CA ARG A 68 1.55 9.46 2.92
C ARG A 68 0.12 9.45 3.45
N GLY A 69 -0.02 8.86 4.63
CA GLY A 69 -1.25 8.80 5.38
C GLY A 69 -1.14 9.47 6.73
N CYS A 70 -2.28 9.55 7.39
CA CYS A 70 -2.47 10.00 8.75
C CYS A 70 -3.21 8.88 9.47
N TYR A 71 -2.49 8.14 10.30
CA TYR A 71 -3.09 7.22 11.26
C TYR A 71 -3.52 8.02 12.48
N LYS A 72 -4.75 7.79 12.95
CA LYS A 72 -5.31 8.37 14.16
C LYS A 72 -5.94 7.26 14.97
N GLY A 73 -5.47 7.05 16.19
CA GLY A 73 -6.02 6.05 17.10
C GLY A 73 -6.08 6.56 18.53
N VAL A 74 -7.23 6.43 19.18
CA VAL A 74 -7.33 6.70 20.62
C VAL A 74 -6.77 5.52 21.40
N ARG A 75 -5.96 5.82 22.42
CA ARG A 75 -5.38 4.85 23.35
C ARG A 75 -5.59 5.34 24.77
N LEU A 76 -6.06 4.46 25.65
CA LEU A 76 -6.07 4.75 27.07
C LEU A 76 -4.71 4.39 27.66
N SER A 77 -4.19 5.26 28.52
CA SER A 77 -2.93 5.08 29.24
C SER A 77 -3.11 5.46 30.71
N GLN A 78 -2.09 5.23 31.53
CA GLN A 78 -2.07 5.69 32.93
C GLN A 78 -2.16 7.23 33.06
N PHE A 79 -1.81 7.97 32.00
CA PHE A 79 -1.94 9.44 31.93
C PHE A 79 -3.34 9.89 31.47
N GLY A 80 -4.26 8.95 31.23
CA GLY A 80 -5.56 9.20 30.64
C GLY A 80 -5.60 8.91 29.13
N PRO A 81 -6.66 9.38 28.45
CA PRO A 81 -6.82 9.21 27.01
C PRO A 81 -5.75 9.95 26.22
N GLY A 82 -5.08 9.24 25.32
CA GLY A 82 -4.10 9.77 24.39
C GLY A 82 -4.53 9.54 22.94
N LEU A 83 -4.18 10.49 22.08
CA LEU A 83 -4.31 10.35 20.65
C LEU A 83 -2.97 9.93 20.06
N ASN A 84 -2.91 8.72 19.52
CA ASN A 84 -1.78 8.25 18.74
C ASN A 84 -1.92 8.72 17.28
N ILE A 85 -0.91 9.44 16.80
CA ILE A 85 -0.81 9.87 15.41
C ILE A 85 0.46 9.28 14.80
N ASP A 86 0.32 8.66 13.63
CA ASP A 86 1.46 8.19 12.86
C ASP A 86 1.28 8.49 11.37
N ILE A 87 2.38 8.41 10.62
CA ILE A 87 2.45 8.74 9.19
C ILE A 87 2.78 7.50 8.36
N PRO A 88 1.82 6.58 8.13
CA PRO A 88 2.05 5.44 7.25
C PRO A 88 2.23 5.91 5.80
N ALA A 89 2.82 5.06 4.97
CA ALA A 89 2.86 5.25 3.52
C ALA A 89 2.28 4.01 2.85
N ALA A 90 1.54 4.20 1.75
CA ALA A 90 0.95 3.11 1.01
C ALA A 90 1.03 3.37 -0.50
N PRO A 91 1.08 2.29 -1.30
CA PRO A 91 1.08 2.39 -2.74
C PRO A 91 -0.32 2.62 -3.31
N PHE A 92 -0.39 3.46 -4.33
CA PHE A 92 -1.58 3.81 -5.10
C PHE A 92 -1.29 3.67 -6.59
N TYR A 93 -2.31 3.34 -7.37
CA TYR A 93 -2.21 3.40 -8.82
C TYR A 93 -2.07 4.85 -9.26
N LYS A 94 -1.13 5.13 -10.16
CA LYS A 94 -1.07 6.42 -10.84
C LYS A 94 -2.34 6.59 -11.70
N PRO A 95 -2.94 7.79 -11.76
CA PRO A 95 -4.14 8.05 -12.56
C PRO A 95 -3.80 8.25 -14.05
N LEU A 96 -3.21 7.24 -14.67
CA LEU A 96 -2.74 7.23 -16.06
C LEU A 96 -3.79 6.62 -17.01
N PRO A 97 -3.76 6.96 -18.31
CA PRO A 97 -4.35 6.10 -19.35
C PRO A 97 -3.87 4.65 -19.17
N VAL A 98 -4.76 3.68 -19.36
CA VAL A 98 -4.43 2.26 -19.13
C VAL A 98 -3.28 1.82 -20.03
N VAL A 99 -3.21 2.32 -21.27
CA VAL A 99 -2.09 2.05 -22.19
C VAL A 99 -0.73 2.51 -21.65
N GLU A 100 -0.67 3.68 -21.00
CA GLU A 100 0.56 4.19 -20.39
C GLU A 100 0.93 3.39 -19.14
N PHE A 101 -0.06 3.01 -18.33
CA PHE A 101 0.16 2.13 -17.18
C PHE A 101 0.77 0.78 -17.60
N VAL A 102 0.22 0.16 -18.65
CA VAL A 102 0.72 -1.13 -19.17
C VAL A 102 2.12 -0.96 -19.76
N ALA A 103 2.38 0.12 -20.48
CA ALA A 103 3.71 0.46 -20.99
C ALA A 103 4.74 0.60 -19.85
N GLU A 104 4.41 1.31 -18.76
CA GLU A 104 5.27 1.40 -17.57
C GLU A 104 5.47 0.06 -16.87
N LEU A 105 4.42 -0.77 -16.76
CA LEU A 105 4.44 -2.06 -16.06
C LEU A 105 5.30 -3.10 -16.79
N LEU A 106 5.20 -3.13 -18.12
CA LEU A 106 5.94 -4.05 -18.98
C LEU A 106 7.29 -3.47 -19.45
N ASN A 107 7.54 -2.18 -19.21
CA ASN A 107 8.71 -1.45 -19.70
C ASN A 107 8.85 -1.55 -21.23
N ARG A 108 7.74 -1.38 -21.94
CA ARG A 108 7.66 -1.49 -23.40
C ARG A 108 6.82 -0.37 -24.01
N THR A 109 7.17 0.07 -25.21
CA THR A 109 6.53 1.20 -25.92
C THR A 109 5.87 0.79 -27.23
N ASP A 110 5.99 -0.48 -27.60
CA ASP A 110 5.53 -1.01 -28.86
C ASP A 110 4.02 -1.31 -28.82
N VAL A 111 3.35 -0.95 -29.91
CA VAL A 111 1.88 -0.96 -30.03
C VAL A 111 1.38 -2.23 -30.74
N ASN A 112 2.24 -2.85 -31.56
CA ASN A 112 1.87 -3.84 -32.58
C ASN A 112 2.34 -5.27 -32.28
N GLN A 113 2.50 -5.63 -31.01
CA GLN A 113 2.95 -6.96 -30.63
C GLN A 113 2.06 -7.54 -29.55
N LEU A 114 1.71 -8.81 -29.74
CA LEU A 114 0.95 -9.61 -28.79
C LEU A 114 1.66 -9.68 -27.45
N PHE A 115 0.90 -9.84 -26.37
CA PHE A 115 1.49 -10.15 -25.06
C PHE A 115 1.95 -11.61 -25.04
N SER A 116 3.14 -11.85 -24.52
CA SER A 116 3.50 -13.19 -24.07
C SER A 116 2.61 -13.62 -22.90
N THR A 117 2.52 -14.92 -22.63
CA THR A 117 1.72 -15.45 -21.51
C THR A 117 2.11 -14.81 -20.17
N GLU A 118 3.41 -14.57 -19.94
CA GLU A 118 3.90 -13.92 -18.71
C GLU A 118 3.48 -12.46 -18.60
N GLU A 119 3.51 -11.72 -19.72
CA GLU A 119 3.06 -10.33 -19.77
C GLU A 119 1.54 -10.23 -19.55
N TYR A 120 0.76 -11.10 -20.20
CA TYR A 120 -0.68 -11.18 -20.02
C TYR A 120 -1.03 -11.39 -18.55
N ASP A 121 -0.44 -12.41 -17.92
CA ASP A 121 -0.62 -12.72 -16.51
C ASP A 121 -0.28 -11.54 -15.60
N LYS A 122 0.82 -10.84 -15.89
CA LYS A 122 1.28 -9.70 -15.10
C LYS A 122 0.33 -8.51 -15.21
N VAL A 123 -0.16 -8.20 -16.41
CA VAL A 123 -1.11 -7.10 -16.65
C VAL A 123 -2.47 -7.43 -16.04
N GLU A 124 -2.97 -8.66 -16.24
CA GLU A 124 -4.24 -9.09 -15.69
C GLU A 124 -4.25 -9.02 -14.15
N LYS A 125 -3.22 -9.57 -13.50
CA LYS A 125 -3.07 -9.51 -12.03
C LYS A 125 -2.99 -8.07 -11.51
N ALA A 126 -2.37 -7.16 -12.27
CA ALA A 126 -2.22 -5.77 -11.90
C ALA A 126 -3.51 -4.95 -12.06
N LEU A 127 -4.29 -5.21 -13.11
CA LEU A 127 -5.50 -4.43 -13.44
C LEU A 127 -6.79 -5.03 -12.89
N GLN A 128 -6.82 -6.33 -12.56
CA GLN A 128 -8.02 -6.96 -12.03
C GLN A 128 -8.52 -6.27 -10.75
N GLY A 129 -9.77 -5.82 -10.78
CA GLY A 129 -10.44 -5.13 -9.69
C GLY A 129 -10.22 -3.61 -9.66
N VAL A 130 -9.38 -3.07 -10.54
CA VAL A 130 -9.14 -1.63 -10.68
C VAL A 130 -10.33 -0.97 -11.35
N PHE A 131 -10.71 0.21 -10.87
CA PHE A 131 -11.72 1.05 -11.48
C PHE A 131 -11.10 1.98 -12.53
N VAL A 132 -11.75 2.07 -13.68
CA VAL A 132 -11.37 2.94 -14.79
C VAL A 132 -12.54 3.82 -15.19
N GLU A 133 -12.26 4.95 -15.81
CA GLU A 133 -13.23 5.76 -16.52
C GLU A 133 -12.98 5.73 -18.03
N THR A 134 -14.05 5.74 -18.81
CA THR A 134 -13.98 5.76 -20.27
C THR A 134 -13.73 7.15 -20.82
N THR A 135 -12.87 7.29 -21.83
CA THR A 135 -12.47 8.58 -22.43
C THR A 135 -12.98 8.80 -23.86
N HIS A 136 -13.51 7.77 -24.53
CA HIS A 136 -13.99 7.87 -25.91
C HIS A 136 -15.34 8.58 -26.08
N ARG A 137 -16.04 8.87 -24.98
CA ARG A 137 -17.35 9.55 -24.96
C ARG A 137 -17.21 10.93 -24.34
N THR A 138 -17.74 11.93 -25.01
CA THR A 138 -17.78 13.31 -24.52
C THR A 138 -19.06 13.63 -23.76
N ASP A 139 -20.12 12.83 -23.93
CA ASP A 139 -21.44 13.08 -23.34
C ASP A 139 -21.54 12.60 -21.89
N LYS A 140 -20.82 11.53 -21.53
CA LYS A 140 -20.88 10.90 -20.20
C LYS A 140 -19.55 10.27 -19.83
N THR A 141 -19.12 10.51 -18.59
CA THR A 141 -18.03 9.76 -17.96
C THR A 141 -18.60 8.54 -17.26
N ILE A 142 -18.35 7.36 -17.82
CA ILE A 142 -18.80 6.10 -17.23
C ILE A 142 -17.62 5.42 -16.55
N ARG A 143 -17.85 4.91 -15.34
CA ARG A 143 -16.85 4.21 -14.55
C ARG A 143 -17.14 2.72 -14.55
N TYR A 144 -16.10 1.92 -14.71
CA TYR A 144 -16.18 0.46 -14.71
C TYR A 144 -15.14 -0.13 -13.78
N LYS A 145 -15.46 -1.30 -13.21
CA LYS A 145 -14.49 -2.14 -12.51
C LYS A 145 -14.01 -3.23 -13.47
N ILE A 146 -12.71 -3.35 -13.64
CA ILE A 146 -12.10 -4.39 -14.48
C ILE A 146 -12.27 -5.75 -13.81
N LYS A 147 -12.83 -6.72 -14.53
CA LYS A 147 -13.02 -8.11 -14.09
C LYS A 147 -11.82 -8.98 -14.51
N GLY A 148 -11.28 -8.72 -15.69
CA GLY A 148 -10.15 -9.44 -16.29
C GLY A 148 -9.80 -8.86 -17.65
N LEU A 149 -9.02 -9.60 -18.43
CA LEU A 149 -8.68 -9.27 -19.81
C LEU A 149 -9.34 -10.26 -20.78
N SER A 150 -9.51 -9.87 -22.04
CA SER A 150 -9.94 -10.82 -23.08
C SER A 150 -8.82 -11.80 -23.41
N VAL A 151 -9.19 -13.06 -23.62
CA VAL A 151 -8.24 -14.14 -23.98
C VAL A 151 -7.59 -13.90 -25.35
N VAL A 152 -8.32 -13.26 -26.27
CA VAL A 152 -7.86 -12.92 -27.61
C VAL A 152 -7.61 -11.40 -27.76
N PRO A 153 -6.77 -10.97 -28.71
CA PRO A 153 -6.54 -9.56 -29.03
C PRO A 153 -7.81 -8.83 -29.47
N LEU A 154 -7.78 -7.49 -29.46
CA LEU A 154 -8.91 -6.66 -29.90
C LEU A 154 -9.36 -6.94 -31.34
N GLU A 155 -8.44 -7.21 -32.26
CA GLU A 155 -8.76 -7.48 -33.67
C GLU A 155 -9.59 -8.75 -33.86
N ASP A 156 -9.33 -9.78 -33.04
CA ASP A 156 -10.02 -11.07 -33.11
C ASP A 156 -11.24 -11.15 -32.17
N LEU A 157 -11.39 -10.18 -31.26
CA LEU A 157 -12.44 -10.20 -30.24
C LEU A 157 -13.79 -9.80 -30.83
N MET A 158 -14.64 -10.81 -31.06
CA MET A 158 -16.02 -10.63 -31.52
C MET A 158 -17.01 -10.57 -30.35
N PHE A 159 -18.05 -9.75 -30.49
CA PHE A 159 -19.17 -9.68 -29.56
C PHE A 159 -20.48 -9.40 -30.31
N ALA A 160 -21.62 -9.73 -29.68
CA ALA A 160 -22.94 -9.45 -30.24
C ALA A 160 -23.31 -7.97 -30.09
N GLU A 161 -23.61 -7.29 -31.20
CA GLU A 161 -23.99 -5.88 -31.20
C GLU A 161 -25.48 -5.71 -30.85
N GLY A 162 -25.76 -5.32 -29.61
CA GLY A 162 -27.11 -5.08 -29.12
C GLY A 162 -27.80 -6.36 -28.61
N ALA A 163 -29.13 -6.32 -28.53
CA ALA A 163 -29.93 -7.46 -28.05
C ALA A 163 -30.22 -8.51 -29.13
N LYS A 164 -29.69 -8.34 -30.35
CA LYS A 164 -29.92 -9.24 -31.48
C LYS A 164 -28.67 -10.12 -31.65
N GLU A 165 -28.75 -11.37 -31.23
CA GLU A 165 -27.62 -12.33 -31.25
C GLU A 165 -27.03 -12.56 -32.66
N ASN A 166 -27.78 -12.26 -33.72
CA ASN A 166 -27.37 -12.55 -35.10
C ASN A 166 -26.36 -11.56 -35.71
N PHE A 167 -26.01 -10.46 -35.02
CA PHE A 167 -25.03 -9.50 -35.52
C PHE A 167 -23.80 -9.48 -34.62
N THR A 168 -22.76 -10.19 -35.03
CA THR A 168 -21.44 -10.11 -34.38
C THR A 168 -20.56 -9.10 -35.10
N THR A 169 -19.77 -8.35 -34.34
CA THR A 169 -18.77 -7.43 -34.88
C THR A 169 -17.53 -7.48 -34.00
N THR A 170 -16.37 -7.11 -34.55
CA THR A 170 -15.15 -6.97 -33.75
C THR A 170 -15.21 -5.69 -32.94
N VAL A 171 -14.50 -5.65 -31.81
CA VAL A 171 -14.35 -4.41 -31.02
C VAL A 171 -13.75 -3.29 -31.88
N VAL A 172 -12.79 -3.62 -32.75
CA VAL A 172 -12.15 -2.66 -33.66
C VAL A 172 -13.18 -2.04 -34.63
N ASP A 173 -13.97 -2.87 -35.31
CA ASP A 173 -14.98 -2.41 -36.25
C ASP A 173 -16.07 -1.59 -35.56
N TYR A 174 -16.51 -2.02 -34.38
CA TYR A 174 -17.50 -1.29 -33.60
C TYR A 174 -17.02 0.12 -33.27
N PHE A 175 -15.80 0.27 -32.75
CA PHE A 175 -15.25 1.58 -32.42
C PHE A 175 -15.05 2.47 -33.65
N GLN A 176 -14.59 1.89 -34.76
CA GLN A 176 -14.44 2.60 -36.03
C GLN A 176 -15.80 3.06 -36.59
N LYS A 177 -16.83 2.20 -36.57
CA LYS A 177 -18.16 2.52 -37.11
C LYS A 177 -18.91 3.52 -36.22
N ARG A 178 -18.99 3.25 -34.91
CA ARG A 178 -19.83 3.94 -33.93
C ARG A 178 -19.25 5.25 -33.42
N TYR A 179 -17.94 5.31 -33.23
CA TYR A 179 -17.25 6.47 -32.64
C TYR A 179 -16.28 7.14 -33.62
N LYS A 180 -16.11 6.61 -34.84
CA LYS A 180 -15.11 7.08 -35.82
C LYS A 180 -13.69 7.11 -35.25
N TYR A 181 -13.41 6.16 -34.34
CA TYR A 181 -12.14 6.09 -33.62
C TYR A 181 -11.32 4.89 -34.12
N LYS A 182 -10.17 5.18 -34.72
CA LYS A 182 -9.22 4.15 -35.18
C LYS A 182 -8.30 3.75 -34.03
N LEU A 183 -8.59 2.58 -33.44
CA LEU A 183 -7.77 2.01 -32.38
C LEU A 183 -6.37 1.67 -32.89
N LYS A 184 -5.35 1.96 -32.07
CA LYS A 184 -3.93 1.70 -32.38
C LYS A 184 -3.48 0.35 -31.82
N TYR A 185 -3.88 0.04 -30.59
CA TYR A 185 -3.45 -1.14 -29.84
C TYR A 185 -4.30 -2.39 -30.14
N ILE A 186 -4.44 -2.75 -31.42
CA ILE A 186 -5.35 -3.82 -31.85
C ILE A 186 -4.87 -5.23 -31.49
N TYR A 187 -3.55 -5.40 -31.29
CA TYR A 187 -2.91 -6.65 -30.88
C TYR A 187 -2.88 -6.84 -29.36
N TRP A 188 -3.34 -5.85 -28.58
CA TRP A 188 -3.43 -5.98 -27.13
C TRP A 188 -4.75 -6.65 -26.75
N PRO A 189 -4.87 -7.23 -25.55
CA PRO A 189 -6.14 -7.70 -25.05
C PRO A 189 -7.05 -6.53 -24.63
N CYS A 190 -8.34 -6.79 -24.60
CA CYS A 190 -9.38 -5.85 -24.23
C CYS A 190 -9.68 -5.94 -22.73
N LEU A 191 -10.06 -4.84 -22.08
CA LEU A 191 -10.53 -4.88 -20.69
C LEU A 191 -11.93 -5.48 -20.66
N GLN A 192 -12.11 -6.58 -19.91
CA GLN A 192 -13.42 -7.13 -19.65
C GLN A 192 -13.98 -6.52 -18.36
N CYS A 193 -15.13 -5.89 -18.47
CA CYS A 193 -15.85 -5.20 -17.41
C CYS A 193 -17.30 -5.72 -17.33
N GLY A 194 -18.04 -5.25 -16.32
CA GLY A 194 -19.46 -5.59 -16.14
C GLY A 194 -19.70 -6.78 -15.21
N SER A 195 -20.93 -6.87 -14.70
CA SER A 195 -21.36 -7.94 -13.79
C SER A 195 -22.21 -8.98 -14.50
N SER A 196 -23.32 -8.55 -15.11
CA SER A 196 -24.31 -9.44 -15.74
C SER A 196 -24.14 -9.58 -17.25
N ARG A 197 -23.56 -8.57 -17.90
CA ARG A 197 -23.22 -8.57 -19.33
C ARG A 197 -21.75 -8.22 -19.44
N ASP A 198 -21.04 -8.94 -20.30
CA ASP A 198 -19.65 -8.64 -20.59
C ASP A 198 -19.56 -7.33 -21.39
N ILE A 199 -18.73 -6.43 -20.89
CA ILE A 199 -18.44 -5.13 -21.51
C ILE A 199 -16.97 -5.14 -21.88
N PHE A 200 -16.69 -5.02 -23.17
CA PHE A 200 -15.33 -5.00 -23.70
C PHE A 200 -14.90 -3.56 -23.96
N LEU A 201 -13.85 -3.10 -23.27
CA LEU A 201 -13.31 -1.76 -23.40
C LEU A 201 -11.84 -1.81 -23.84
N PRO A 202 -11.49 -1.25 -25.02
CA PRO A 202 -10.10 -1.05 -25.40
C PRO A 202 -9.32 -0.32 -24.30
N MET A 203 -8.11 -0.77 -24.00
CA MET A 203 -7.24 -0.11 -23.01
C MET A 203 -6.99 1.37 -23.39
N GLU A 204 -6.92 1.67 -24.69
CA GLU A 204 -6.69 3.01 -25.24
C GLU A 204 -7.77 4.02 -24.83
N VAL A 205 -8.99 3.56 -24.54
CA VAL A 205 -10.13 4.43 -24.20
C VAL A 205 -10.47 4.42 -22.72
N CYS A 206 -9.53 3.99 -21.88
CA CYS A 206 -9.70 3.87 -20.44
C CYS A 206 -8.60 4.61 -19.67
N LYS A 207 -8.97 5.26 -18.57
CA LYS A 207 -8.06 5.91 -17.63
C LYS A 207 -8.28 5.36 -16.23
N ILE A 208 -7.19 5.05 -15.52
CA ILE A 208 -7.25 4.59 -14.13
C ILE A 208 -7.74 5.73 -13.23
N LEU A 209 -8.76 5.46 -12.42
CA LEU A 209 -9.28 6.46 -11.48
C LEU A 209 -8.27 6.72 -10.34
N PRO A 210 -8.12 7.98 -9.89
CA PRO A 210 -7.19 8.33 -8.81
C PRO A 210 -7.64 7.75 -7.46
N GLY A 211 -6.70 7.67 -6.51
CA GLY A 211 -7.00 7.31 -5.12
C GLY A 211 -7.27 5.82 -4.89
N GLN A 212 -6.94 4.97 -5.86
CA GLN A 212 -7.05 3.51 -5.71
C GLN A 212 -5.77 2.92 -5.13
N ARG A 213 -5.88 2.27 -3.97
CA ARG A 213 -4.74 1.64 -3.30
C ARG A 213 -4.31 0.38 -4.05
N TYR A 214 -3.01 0.20 -4.24
CA TYR A 214 -2.42 -1.03 -4.74
C TYR A 214 -2.24 -2.03 -3.60
N CYS A 215 -2.97 -3.15 -3.62
CA CYS A 215 -2.98 -4.13 -2.53
C CYS A 215 -2.18 -5.42 -2.84
N ARG A 216 -1.51 -5.49 -3.98
CA ARG A 216 -0.69 -6.66 -4.35
C ARG A 216 0.75 -6.50 -3.84
N LYS A 217 1.53 -7.59 -3.92
CA LYS A 217 2.95 -7.59 -3.54
C LYS A 217 3.72 -6.61 -4.44
N LEU A 218 4.49 -5.73 -3.81
CA LEU A 218 5.40 -4.82 -4.51
C LEU A 218 6.60 -5.58 -5.08
N THR A 219 7.15 -5.11 -6.20
CA THR A 219 8.43 -5.58 -6.71
C THR A 219 9.56 -5.20 -5.74
N THR A 220 10.70 -5.91 -5.78
CA THR A 220 11.87 -5.56 -4.94
C THR A 220 12.30 -4.11 -5.16
N ARG A 221 12.20 -3.60 -6.40
CA ARG A 221 12.50 -2.22 -6.76
C ARG A 221 11.52 -1.22 -6.12
N GLN A 222 10.22 -1.47 -6.22
CA GLN A 222 9.19 -0.65 -5.59
C GLN A 222 9.32 -0.65 -4.06
N ALA A 223 9.53 -1.83 -3.46
CA ALA A 223 9.72 -1.98 -2.01
C ALA A 223 10.97 -1.23 -1.52
N ALA A 224 12.09 -1.32 -2.24
CA ALA A 224 13.31 -0.58 -1.91
C ALA A 224 13.11 0.94 -2.01
N LYS A 225 12.39 1.43 -3.03
CA LYS A 225 12.02 2.85 -3.13
C LYS A 225 11.11 3.29 -1.97
N LEU A 226 10.16 2.46 -1.56
CA LEU A 226 9.26 2.75 -0.43
C LEU A 226 10.05 2.89 0.86
N LEU A 227 10.93 1.91 1.12
CA LEU A 227 11.80 1.92 2.29
C LEU A 227 12.69 3.15 2.29
N LYS A 228 13.36 3.45 1.16
CA LYS A 228 14.23 4.63 1.06
C LYS A 228 13.47 5.94 1.33
N ALA A 229 12.22 6.04 0.90
CA ALA A 229 11.42 7.24 1.07
C ALA A 229 10.74 7.37 2.45
N THR A 230 10.66 6.28 3.23
CA THR A 230 9.96 6.24 4.53
C THR A 230 10.88 6.03 5.73
N CYS A 231 12.09 5.49 5.51
CA CYS A 231 13.12 5.31 6.54
C CYS A 231 13.78 6.65 6.90
N GLU A 232 13.08 7.42 7.71
CA GLU A 232 13.54 8.73 8.21
C GLU A 232 14.18 8.60 9.60
N ARG A 233 15.18 9.45 9.90
CA ARG A 233 15.72 9.55 11.27
C ARG A 233 14.63 10.04 12.22
N PRO A 234 14.63 9.62 13.51
CA PRO A 234 13.54 9.94 14.45
C PRO A 234 13.18 11.43 14.56
N HIS A 235 14.17 12.33 14.52
CA HIS A 235 13.92 13.78 14.59
C HIS A 235 13.18 14.31 13.34
N ILE A 236 13.53 13.82 12.14
CA ILE A 236 12.84 14.15 10.88
C ILE A 236 11.42 13.58 10.91
N ARG A 237 11.27 12.33 11.32
CA ARG A 237 9.95 11.68 11.44
C ARG A 237 9.04 12.44 12.41
N LYS A 238 9.57 12.90 13.56
CA LYS A 238 8.82 13.73 14.52
C LYS A 238 8.29 15.01 13.87
N ILE A 239 9.13 15.72 13.11
CA ILE A 239 8.71 16.94 12.40
C ILE A 239 7.61 16.61 11.37
N ALA A 240 7.76 15.52 10.61
CA ALA A 240 6.77 15.08 9.64
C ALA A 240 5.43 14.70 10.30
N ILE A 241 5.44 14.00 11.43
CA ILE A 241 4.23 13.67 12.21
C ILE A 241 3.52 14.95 12.67
N MET A 242 4.27 15.92 13.21
CA MET A 242 3.69 17.20 13.66
C MET A 242 3.06 17.98 12.50
N LYS A 243 3.70 17.99 11.32
CA LYS A 243 3.14 18.62 10.12
C LYS A 243 1.86 17.92 9.65
N VAL A 244 1.84 16.60 9.60
CA VAL A 244 0.65 15.83 9.20
C VAL A 244 -0.48 16.00 10.21
N ARG A 245 -0.19 15.96 11.52
CA ARG A 245 -1.17 16.24 12.58
C ARG A 245 -1.93 17.53 12.30
N ASN A 246 -1.21 18.62 12.00
CA ASN A 246 -1.82 19.92 11.71
C ASN A 246 -2.69 19.86 10.44
N ASN A 247 -2.28 19.11 9.42
CA ASN A 247 -3.07 18.93 8.19
C ASN A 247 -4.30 18.02 8.37
N CYS A 248 -4.33 17.17 9.40
CA CYS A 248 -5.44 16.25 9.67
C CYS A 248 -6.62 16.91 10.40
N ASN A 249 -6.52 18.19 10.79
CA ASN A 249 -7.57 18.98 11.46
C ASN A 249 -8.28 18.20 12.58
N VAL A 250 -7.51 17.57 13.46
CA VAL A 250 -8.08 16.69 14.49
C VAL A 250 -8.98 17.48 15.44
N GLU A 251 -8.56 18.69 15.79
CA GLU A 251 -9.27 19.60 16.69
C GLU A 251 -10.69 19.88 16.18
N ARG A 252 -10.85 20.16 14.88
CA ARG A 252 -12.17 20.41 14.26
C ARG A 252 -13.12 19.21 14.36
N CYS A 253 -12.59 17.98 14.41
CA CYS A 253 -13.42 16.78 14.49
C CYS A 253 -14.02 16.56 15.89
N VAL A 254 -13.42 17.15 16.92
CA VAL A 254 -13.71 16.83 18.32
C VAL A 254 -14.16 18.04 19.15
N GLU A 255 -14.02 19.25 18.60
CA GLU A 255 -14.46 20.51 19.20
C GLU A 255 -15.96 20.52 19.51
N GLU A 256 -16.78 19.99 18.60
CA GLU A 256 -18.24 19.84 18.79
C GLU A 256 -18.60 18.96 20.00
N PHE A 257 -17.69 18.08 20.41
CA PHE A 257 -17.86 17.19 21.56
C PHE A 257 -17.18 17.72 22.83
N GLY A 258 -16.72 18.98 22.82
CA GLY A 258 -16.05 19.61 23.96
C GLY A 258 -14.67 19.02 24.28
N ILE A 259 -14.10 18.22 23.38
CA ILE A 259 -12.79 17.58 23.59
C ILE A 259 -11.69 18.52 23.11
N ARG A 260 -10.69 18.75 23.97
CA ARG A 260 -9.46 19.47 23.61
C ARG A 260 -8.31 18.50 23.44
N VAL A 261 -7.58 18.62 22.34
CA VAL A 261 -6.41 17.77 22.04
C VAL A 261 -5.14 18.61 22.20
N ASN A 262 -4.19 18.12 23.00
CA ASN A 262 -2.90 18.80 23.14
C ASN A 262 -2.13 18.78 21.80
N GLY A 263 -1.60 19.95 21.43
CA GLY A 263 -0.76 20.19 20.25
C GLY A 263 0.53 19.38 20.21
N LEU A 264 1.08 19.09 21.39
CA LEU A 264 2.44 18.58 21.55
C LEU A 264 2.46 17.08 21.85
N PRO A 265 3.52 16.35 21.44
CA PRO A 265 3.72 14.97 21.86
C PRO A 265 3.80 14.85 23.37
N ALA A 266 3.18 13.80 23.93
CA ALA A 266 3.28 13.51 25.35
C ALA A 266 4.75 13.28 25.76
N ILE A 267 5.18 13.93 26.84
CA ILE A 267 6.51 13.73 27.42
C ILE A 267 6.40 12.59 28.43
N VAL A 268 7.22 11.55 28.24
CA VAL A 268 7.25 10.37 29.12
C VAL A 268 8.67 10.17 29.61
N CYS A 269 8.83 9.94 30.91
CA CYS A 269 10.11 9.61 31.51
C CYS A 269 10.44 8.14 31.24
N GLY A 270 11.31 7.90 30.27
CA GLY A 270 11.91 6.58 30.04
C GLY A 270 13.06 6.29 31.02
N ARG A 271 13.46 5.02 31.13
CA ARG A 271 14.68 4.59 31.84
C ARG A 271 15.54 3.76 30.92
N ILE A 272 16.85 4.02 30.91
CA ILE A 272 17.83 3.17 30.24
C ILE A 272 18.23 2.10 31.24
N LEU A 273 17.86 0.85 30.98
CA LEU A 273 18.25 -0.27 31.82
C LEU A 273 19.77 -0.50 31.73
N PRO A 274 20.44 -0.89 32.83
CA PRO A 274 21.86 -1.22 32.78
C PRO A 274 22.07 -2.36 31.78
N THR A 275 23.13 -2.24 31.00
CA THR A 275 23.46 -3.27 30.00
C THR A 275 23.99 -4.51 30.72
N PRO A 276 23.44 -5.71 30.49
CA PRO A 276 23.95 -6.92 31.13
C PRO A 276 25.33 -7.27 30.60
N GLU A 277 26.18 -7.80 31.48
CA GLU A 277 27.45 -8.41 31.06
C GLU A 277 27.17 -9.77 30.39
N LEU A 278 27.72 -9.95 29.20
CA LEU A 278 27.68 -11.22 28.49
C LEU A 278 28.89 -12.06 28.89
N LYS A 279 28.64 -13.32 29.28
CA LYS A 279 29.69 -14.29 29.60
C LYS A 279 29.98 -15.20 28.41
N TYR A 280 31.25 -15.46 28.19
CA TYR A 280 31.80 -16.32 27.16
C TYR A 280 32.61 -17.45 27.78
N HIS A 281 33.06 -18.38 26.95
CA HIS A 281 33.84 -19.51 27.44
C HIS A 281 35.18 -19.05 28.02
N VAL A 282 35.56 -19.66 29.15
CA VAL A 282 36.76 -19.30 29.93
C VAL A 282 38.08 -19.42 29.17
N SER A 283 38.11 -20.21 28.10
CA SER A 283 39.28 -20.38 27.22
C SER A 283 39.35 -19.36 26.05
N GLY A 284 38.41 -18.42 25.96
CA GLY A 284 38.50 -17.27 25.07
C GLY A 284 39.43 -16.21 25.63
N ASN A 285 40.00 -15.37 24.75
CA ASN A 285 40.84 -14.24 25.17
C ASN A 285 40.02 -13.22 25.96
N GLU A 286 38.76 -13.01 25.56
CA GLU A 286 37.76 -12.25 26.29
C GLU A 286 36.68 -13.19 26.85
N LYS A 287 36.58 -13.22 28.18
CA LYS A 287 35.64 -14.08 28.93
C LYS A 287 34.31 -13.38 29.20
N THR A 288 34.32 -12.06 29.20
CA THR A 288 33.11 -11.25 29.36
C THR A 288 33.14 -10.06 28.40
N CYS A 289 31.96 -9.53 28.08
CA CYS A 289 31.86 -8.22 27.44
C CYS A 289 30.62 -7.48 27.92
N VAL A 290 30.70 -6.15 27.97
CA VAL A 290 29.54 -5.28 28.17
C VAL A 290 29.18 -4.67 26.82
N PRO A 291 28.04 -5.05 26.21
CA PRO A 291 27.58 -4.46 24.96
C PRO A 291 27.53 -2.93 25.01
N THR A 292 27.78 -2.29 23.88
CA THR A 292 27.69 -0.83 23.75
C THR A 292 26.63 -0.48 22.72
N GLY A 293 25.67 0.38 23.08
CA GLY A 293 24.57 0.75 22.18
C GLY A 293 23.71 -0.43 21.71
N GLY A 294 23.59 -1.47 22.54
CA GLY A 294 22.88 -2.71 22.21
C GLY A 294 23.59 -3.60 21.20
N ARG A 295 24.90 -3.40 20.97
CA ARG A 295 25.71 -4.16 20.01
C ARG A 295 26.92 -4.78 20.69
N TRP A 296 27.31 -5.95 20.20
CA TRP A 296 28.56 -6.64 20.55
C TRP A 296 29.05 -7.43 19.34
N ASN A 297 30.30 -7.88 19.36
CA ASN A 297 30.86 -8.78 18.35
C ASN A 297 31.50 -10.00 19.03
N MET A 298 31.85 -11.00 18.24
CA MET A 298 32.48 -12.25 18.70
C MET A 298 34.01 -12.24 18.61
N ILE A 299 34.62 -11.10 18.28
CA ILE A 299 36.08 -10.99 18.18
C ILE A 299 36.68 -11.32 19.55
N ASN A 300 37.74 -12.14 19.57
CA ASN A 300 38.46 -12.60 20.76
C ASN A 300 37.66 -13.47 21.75
N LYS A 301 36.43 -13.86 21.42
CA LYS A 301 35.52 -14.61 22.31
C LYS A 301 35.31 -16.03 21.80
N LYS A 302 34.97 -16.94 22.72
CA LYS A 302 34.55 -18.31 22.40
C LYS A 302 33.15 -18.56 22.93
N LEU A 303 32.34 -19.31 22.17
CA LEU A 303 30.98 -19.72 22.58
C LEU A 303 31.04 -20.55 23.87
N VAL A 304 30.11 -20.30 24.81
CA VAL A 304 30.06 -20.97 26.13
C VAL A 304 30.03 -22.49 26.01
N ASN A 305 29.24 -23.02 25.07
CA ASN A 305 29.22 -24.44 24.75
C ASN A 305 29.36 -24.61 23.23
N GLY A 306 30.59 -24.45 22.72
CA GLY A 306 30.87 -24.63 21.31
C GLY A 306 30.74 -26.09 20.90
N GLY A 307 29.86 -26.39 19.95
CA GLY A 307 29.76 -27.72 19.37
C GLY A 307 31.02 -28.08 18.58
N LYS A 308 31.43 -29.35 18.64
CA LYS A 308 32.52 -29.90 17.82
C LYS A 308 31.93 -30.51 16.56
N VAL A 309 32.34 -30.02 15.39
CA VAL A 309 31.93 -30.58 14.10
C VAL A 309 33.04 -31.50 13.60
N GLU A 310 32.83 -32.81 13.68
CA GLU A 310 33.84 -33.80 13.26
C GLU A 310 33.74 -34.15 11.78
N ARG A 311 32.53 -34.12 11.22
CA ARG A 311 32.26 -34.45 9.83
C ARG A 311 31.25 -33.46 9.26
N TRP A 312 31.56 -32.92 8.09
CA TRP A 312 30.67 -32.04 7.35
C TRP A 312 30.92 -32.20 5.85
N ALA A 313 29.96 -31.81 5.03
CA ALA A 313 30.07 -31.81 3.58
C ALA A 313 29.56 -30.48 3.03
N CYS A 314 30.11 -30.05 1.89
CA CYS A 314 29.67 -28.86 1.18
C CYS A 314 29.13 -29.26 -0.19
N LEU A 315 27.88 -28.88 -0.48
CA LEU A 315 27.28 -29.03 -1.81
C LEU A 315 27.03 -27.64 -2.38
N ASN A 316 27.68 -27.31 -3.50
CA ASN A 316 27.54 -26.02 -4.16
C ASN A 316 26.70 -26.17 -5.44
N PHE A 317 25.48 -25.62 -5.44
CA PHE A 317 24.59 -25.58 -6.61
C PHE A 317 24.73 -24.29 -7.44
N SER A 318 25.68 -23.41 -7.10
CA SER A 318 25.94 -22.18 -7.84
C SER A 318 27.03 -22.37 -8.90
N LYS A 319 27.19 -21.38 -9.78
CA LYS A 319 28.28 -21.33 -10.76
C LYS A 319 29.62 -20.86 -10.18
N VAL A 320 29.70 -20.66 -8.85
CA VAL A 320 30.93 -20.19 -8.19
C VAL A 320 32.05 -21.23 -8.36
N PRO A 321 33.26 -20.81 -8.78
CA PRO A 321 34.37 -21.74 -9.00
C PRO A 321 34.74 -22.55 -7.74
N ALA A 322 35.13 -23.80 -7.95
CA ALA A 322 35.55 -24.70 -6.88
C ALA A 322 36.69 -24.14 -6.01
N SER A 323 37.58 -23.31 -6.57
CA SER A 323 38.64 -22.62 -5.82
C SER A 323 38.10 -21.66 -4.77
N THR A 324 37.04 -20.91 -5.10
CA THR A 324 36.40 -19.97 -4.16
C THR A 324 35.69 -20.72 -3.04
N VAL A 325 35.01 -21.83 -3.39
CA VAL A 325 34.40 -22.72 -2.39
C VAL A 325 35.46 -23.30 -1.46
N LYS A 326 36.60 -23.77 -1.98
CA LYS A 326 37.72 -24.27 -1.16
C LYS A 326 38.27 -23.20 -0.21
N ILE A 327 38.41 -21.95 -0.66
CA ILE A 327 38.85 -20.83 0.19
C ILE A 327 37.85 -20.58 1.31
N PHE A 328 36.54 -20.63 1.02
CA PHE A 328 35.51 -20.49 2.03
C PHE A 328 35.53 -21.64 3.05
N CYS A 329 35.65 -22.88 2.57
CA CYS A 329 35.68 -24.09 3.40
C CYS A 329 36.96 -24.26 4.24
N GLY A 330 38.07 -23.65 3.82
CA GLY A 330 39.35 -23.72 4.52
C GLY A 330 39.55 -22.66 5.61
N LYS A 331 38.57 -21.77 5.81
CA LYS A 331 38.55 -20.77 6.89
C LYS A 331 37.77 -21.30 8.09
#